data_AF-A0A7J5BGJ1-F1
#
_entry.id   AF-A0A7J5BGJ1-F1
#
_cell.length_a   1.000
_cell.length_b   1.000
_cell.length_c   1.000
_cell.angle_alpha   90.00
_cell.angle_beta   90.00
_cell.angle_gamma   90.00
#
_symmetry.space_group_name_H-M   'P 1'
#
loop_
_entity.id
_entity.type
_entity.pdbx_description
1 polymer ?
#
loop_
_entity_poly.entity_id
_entity_poly.type
_entity_poly.pdbx_seq_one_letter_code
_entity_poly.pdbx_strand_id
1 'polypeptide(L)'
;MPMTSANTAPSRLRLILHVPDGLPEAAEVQRLRSAVDSLPGVSAAQVRTGHMQLDGTPVVTVDYSSVGPATPVDSLTGILAAIRSILDDRVESISVDQDPAK
;
A
#
# COMPACT_ATOMS: atom_id res chain seq x y z
N MET A 1 -20.59 29.26 15.37
CA MET A 1 -19.80 28.92 14.16
C MET A 1 -19.92 27.43 13.96
N PRO A 2 -20.39 26.92 12.80
CA PRO A 2 -20.27 25.48 12.56
C PRO A 2 -18.80 25.18 12.28
N MET A 3 -18.12 24.49 13.21
CA MET A 3 -16.90 23.79 12.87
C MET A 3 -17.35 22.60 12.02
N THR A 4 -17.17 22.70 10.71
CA THR A 4 -17.25 21.53 9.84
C THR A 4 -16.11 20.62 10.26
N SER A 5 -16.38 19.68 11.16
CA SER A 5 -15.58 18.47 11.26
C SER A 5 -15.69 17.84 9.87
N ALA A 6 -14.71 18.12 9.00
CA ALA A 6 -14.51 17.37 7.79
C ALA A 6 -14.25 15.95 8.25
N ASN A 7 -15.33 15.18 8.38
CA ASN A 7 -15.34 13.76 8.59
C ASN A 7 -14.75 13.18 7.31
N THR A 8 -13.43 13.29 7.19
CA THR A 8 -12.69 12.91 6.01
C THR A 8 -12.66 11.41 6.11
N ALA A 9 -13.64 10.77 5.47
CA ALA A 9 -13.71 9.33 5.41
C ALA A 9 -12.33 8.82 4.96
N PRO A 10 -11.79 7.78 5.61
CA PRO A 10 -10.46 7.32 5.31
C PRO A 10 -10.34 7.00 3.82
N SER A 11 -9.39 7.65 3.14
CA SER A 11 -9.08 7.32 1.75
C SER A 11 -8.36 5.98 1.72
N ARG A 12 -8.98 5.00 1.06
CA ARG A 12 -8.40 3.68 0.85
C ARG A 12 -7.67 3.65 -0.47
N LEU A 13 -6.42 3.23 -0.40
CA LEU A 13 -5.52 3.16 -1.52
C LEU A 13 -4.97 1.75 -1.58
N ARG A 14 -4.95 1.20 -2.79
CA ARG A 14 -4.42 -0.12 -3.08
C ARG A 14 -3.22 0.05 -4.01
N LEU A 15 -2.08 -0.48 -3.62
CA LEU A 15 -0.93 -0.65 -4.50
C LEU A 15 -0.89 -2.11 -4.96
N ILE A 16 -0.66 -2.33 -6.25
CA ILE A 16 -0.49 -3.64 -6.86
C ILE A 16 0.95 -3.69 -7.38
N LEU A 17 1.76 -4.55 -6.79
CA LEU A 17 3.17 -4.72 -7.11
C LEU A 17 3.33 -5.94 -7.99
N HIS A 18 4.00 -5.78 -9.12
CA HIS A 18 4.28 -6.86 -10.06
C HIS A 18 5.67 -7.41 -9.75
N VAL A 19 5.74 -8.69 -9.41
CA VAL A 19 6.96 -9.34 -8.90
C VAL A 19 7.25 -10.58 -9.75
N PRO A 20 7.83 -10.41 -10.95
CA PRO A 20 8.00 -11.51 -11.92
C PRO A 20 8.89 -12.64 -11.41
N ASP A 21 9.84 -12.34 -10.52
CA ASP A 21 10.76 -13.31 -9.93
C ASP A 21 10.12 -14.23 -8.88
N GLY A 22 8.85 -14.02 -8.51
CA GLY A 22 8.12 -14.85 -7.55
C GLY A 22 7.58 -14.08 -6.35
N LEU A 23 6.64 -14.71 -5.65
CA LEU A 23 6.02 -14.11 -4.46
C LEU A 23 7.04 -13.91 -3.33
N PRO A 24 6.96 -12.80 -2.57
CA PRO A 24 7.78 -12.62 -1.38
C PRO A 24 7.41 -13.60 -0.29
N GLU A 25 8.38 -13.92 0.55
CA GLU A 25 8.19 -14.83 1.69
C GLU A 25 7.27 -14.21 2.75
N ALA A 26 6.64 -15.06 3.56
CA ALA A 26 5.76 -14.60 4.65
C ALA A 26 6.43 -13.59 5.59
N ALA A 27 7.73 -13.74 5.85
CA ALA A 27 8.51 -12.81 6.67
C ALA A 27 8.73 -11.45 6.00
N GLU A 28 8.87 -11.39 4.67
CA GLU A 28 8.97 -10.15 3.91
C GLU A 28 7.62 -9.43 3.86
N VAL A 29 6.53 -10.18 3.64
CA VAL A 29 5.16 -9.68 3.67
C VAL A 29 4.81 -9.05 5.02
N GLN A 30 5.19 -9.71 6.12
CA GLN A 30 4.96 -9.19 7.47
C GLN A 30 5.81 -7.94 7.77
N ARG A 31 7.06 -7.91 7.31
CA ARG A 31 7.92 -6.72 7.39
C ARG A 31 7.32 -5.55 6.61
N LEU A 32 6.83 -5.80 5.39
CA LEU A 32 6.21 -4.77 4.55
C LEU A 32 4.95 -4.20 5.21
N ARG A 33 4.07 -5.09 5.71
CA ARG A 33 2.89 -4.66 6.46
C ARG A 33 3.27 -3.78 7.64
N SER A 34 4.25 -4.21 8.45
CA SER A 34 4.66 -3.47 9.65
C SER A 34 5.28 -2.12 9.30
N ALA A 35 6.10 -2.06 8.24
CA ALA A 35 6.69 -0.81 7.77
C ALA A 35 5.62 0.18 7.29
N VAL A 36 4.64 -0.28 6.51
CA VAL A 36 3.53 0.56 6.04
C VAL A 36 2.65 1.02 7.19
N ASP A 37 2.32 0.15 8.14
CA ASP A 37 1.49 0.47 9.31
C ASP A 37 2.18 1.48 10.25
N SER A 38 3.51 1.54 10.24
CA SER A 38 4.29 2.50 11.02
C SER A 38 4.36 3.91 10.43
N LEU A 39 3.88 4.11 9.21
CA LEU A 39 3.97 5.40 8.52
C LEU A 39 2.97 6.41 9.09
N PRO A 40 3.37 7.68 9.24
CA PRO A 40 2.48 8.73 9.70
C PRO A 40 1.32 8.91 8.70
N GLY A 41 0.10 8.99 9.23
CA GLY A 41 -1.12 9.15 8.44
C GLY A 41 -1.73 7.83 7.94
N VAL A 42 -1.06 6.69 8.12
CA VAL A 42 -1.64 5.36 7.86
C VAL A 42 -2.42 4.91 9.10
N SER A 43 -3.69 4.52 8.91
CA SER A 43 -4.56 4.00 9.97
C SER A 43 -4.60 2.48 10.00
N ALA A 44 -4.40 1.84 8.85
CA ALA A 44 -4.42 0.39 8.72
C ALA A 44 -3.72 -0.02 7.43
N ALA A 45 -2.88 -1.06 7.51
CA ALA A 45 -2.24 -1.70 6.37
C ALA A 45 -2.55 -3.20 6.28
N GLN A 46 -2.81 -3.67 5.07
CA GLN A 46 -2.91 -5.08 4.72
C GLN A 46 -2.02 -5.37 3.52
N VAL A 47 -1.26 -6.47 3.59
CA VAL A 47 -0.47 -6.97 2.47
C VAL A 47 -0.96 -8.37 2.14
N ARG A 48 -1.27 -8.61 0.87
CA ARG A 48 -1.82 -9.87 0.35
C ARG A 48 -0.92 -10.37 -0.77
N THR A 49 -0.55 -11.64 -0.69
CA THR A 49 0.24 -12.36 -1.69
C THR A 49 -0.55 -13.57 -2.16
N GLY A 50 -0.60 -13.82 -3.45
CA GLY A 50 -1.25 -15.03 -3.97
C GLY A 50 -2.23 -14.81 -5.13
N HIS A 51 -2.32 -13.59 -5.65
CA HIS A 51 -2.95 -13.37 -6.94
C HIS A 51 -1.87 -13.51 -8.03
N MET A 52 -2.17 -14.30 -9.07
CA MET A 52 -1.44 -14.24 -10.34
C MET A 52 -2.23 -13.35 -11.29
N GLN A 53 -1.55 -12.50 -12.07
CA GLN A 53 -2.16 -11.83 -13.20
C GLN A 53 -2.50 -12.83 -14.32
N LEU A 54 -3.30 -12.37 -15.27
CA LEU A 54 -3.74 -13.16 -16.44
C LEU A 54 -2.58 -13.67 -17.31
N ASP A 55 -1.41 -13.03 -17.21
CA ASP A 55 -0.17 -13.38 -17.90
C ASP A 55 0.73 -14.36 -17.11
N GLY A 56 0.32 -14.75 -15.89
CA GLY A 56 1.09 -15.63 -15.01
C GLY A 56 2.04 -14.90 -14.05
N THR A 57 2.10 -13.56 -14.08
CA THR A 57 2.98 -12.77 -13.21
C THR A 57 2.43 -12.76 -11.77
N PRO A 58 3.24 -13.08 -10.74
CA PRO A 58 2.82 -12.95 -9.36
C PRO A 58 2.60 -11.49 -8.98
N VAL A 59 1.50 -11.21 -8.28
CA VAL A 59 1.24 -9.87 -7.74
C VAL A 59 1.10 -9.86 -6.22
N VAL A 60 1.58 -8.76 -5.65
CA VAL A 60 1.47 -8.43 -4.23
C VAL A 60 0.60 -7.21 -4.10
N THR A 61 -0.47 -7.30 -3.33
CA THR A 61 -1.40 -6.21 -3.11
C THR A 61 -1.16 -5.60 -1.73
N VAL A 62 -0.94 -4.30 -1.67
CA VAL A 62 -0.83 -3.52 -0.43
C VAL A 62 -2.02 -2.59 -0.34
N ASP A 63 -3.01 -2.96 0.47
CA ASP A 63 -4.16 -2.12 0.79
C ASP A 63 -3.82 -1.29 2.04
N TYR A 64 -3.93 0.04 1.96
CA TYR A 64 -3.78 0.90 3.12
C TYR A 64 -4.89 1.94 3.21
N SER A 65 -5.18 2.34 4.44
CA SER A 65 -6.16 3.36 4.76
C SER A 65 -5.43 4.55 5.36
N SER A 66 -5.66 5.74 4.83
CA SER A 66 -5.10 6.98 5.40
C SER A 66 -6.15 7.74 6.21
N VAL A 67 -5.75 8.37 7.31
CA VAL A 67 -6.60 9.24 8.14
C VAL A 67 -5.90 10.57 8.40
N GLY A 68 -6.63 11.66 8.23
CA GLY A 68 -6.17 13.00 8.61
C GLY A 68 -5.55 13.82 7.45
N PRO A 69 -4.99 15.01 7.77
CA PRO A 69 -4.51 15.98 6.78
C PRO A 69 -3.14 15.64 6.21
N ALA A 70 -2.55 14.50 6.57
CA ALA A 70 -1.30 14.03 5.99
C ALA A 70 -1.49 13.99 4.47
N THR A 71 -0.67 14.75 3.77
CA THR A 71 -0.72 14.85 2.32
C THR A 71 -0.59 13.44 1.74
N PRO A 72 -1.57 12.95 0.95
CA PRO A 72 -1.58 11.57 0.44
C PRO A 72 -0.25 11.17 -0.25
N VAL A 73 0.47 12.15 -0.78
CA VAL A 73 1.78 12.04 -1.41
C VAL A 73 2.89 11.61 -0.44
N ASP A 74 2.89 12.11 0.81
CA ASP A 74 3.93 11.77 1.78
C ASP A 74 3.80 10.32 2.25
N SER A 75 2.57 9.89 2.54
CA SER A 75 2.28 8.50 2.87
C SER A 75 2.62 7.57 1.69
N LEU A 76 2.25 7.94 0.46
CA LEU A 76 2.60 7.16 -0.74
C LEU A 76 4.12 7.05 -0.91
N THR A 77 4.86 8.15 -0.75
CA THR A 77 6.33 8.17 -0.87
C THR A 77 6.98 7.27 0.18
N GLY A 78 6.51 7.32 1.42
CA GLY A 78 6.97 6.42 2.48
C GLY A 78 6.67 4.95 2.19
N ILE A 79 5.49 4.65 1.64
CA ILE A 79 5.11 3.28 1.25
C ILE A 79 6.00 2.76 0.11
N LEU A 80 6.24 3.57 -0.91
CA LEU A 80 7.12 3.23 -2.02
C LEU A 80 8.56 2.99 -1.54
N ALA A 81 9.05 3.80 -0.59
CA ALA A 81 10.35 3.60 0.03
C ALA A 81 10.41 2.29 0.85
N ALA A 82 9.36 1.96 1.61
CA ALA A 82 9.27 0.70 2.35
C ALA A 82 9.24 -0.52 1.42
N ILE A 83 8.46 -0.44 0.33
CA ILE A 83 8.43 -1.46 -0.73
C ILE A 83 9.83 -1.68 -1.29
N ARG A 84 10.50 -0.60 -1.71
CA ARG A 84 11.84 -0.68 -2.28
C ARG A 84 12.89 -1.18 -1.29
N SER A 85 12.77 -0.86 0.00
CA SER A 85 13.70 -1.35 1.01
C SER A 85 13.54 -2.85 1.31
N ILE A 86 12.37 -3.43 1.09
CA ILE A 86 12.05 -4.81 1.50
C ILE A 86 12.05 -5.75 0.29
N LEU A 87 11.47 -5.31 -0.82
CA LEU A 87 11.36 -6.08 -2.06
C LEU A 87 12.46 -5.70 -3.08
N ASP A 88 13.28 -4.69 -2.76
CA ASP A 88 14.44 -4.27 -3.56
C ASP A 88 14.05 -4.03 -5.03
N ASP A 89 14.87 -4.48 -5.98
CA ASP A 89 14.64 -4.44 -7.42
C ASP A 89 13.72 -5.56 -7.96
N ARG A 90 13.09 -6.39 -7.11
CA ARG A 90 12.16 -7.45 -7.57
C ARG A 90 10.83 -6.90 -8.10
N VAL A 91 10.51 -5.64 -7.80
CA VAL A 91 9.27 -5.01 -8.23
C VAL A 91 9.47 -4.40 -9.61
N GLU A 92 8.89 -5.01 -10.64
CA GLU A 92 8.97 -4.52 -12.01
C GLU A 92 8.09 -3.28 -12.22
N SER A 93 6.88 -3.31 -11.66
CA SER A 93 5.92 -2.20 -11.78
C SER A 93 4.98 -2.10 -10.59
N ILE A 94 4.44 -0.90 -10.39
CA ILE A 94 3.51 -0.57 -9.30
C ILE A 94 2.30 0.13 -9.90
N SER A 95 1.13 -0.47 -9.75
CA SER A 95 -0.15 0.15 -10.09
C SER A 95 -0.83 0.68 -8.83
N VAL A 96 -1.38 1.89 -8.88
CA VAL A 96 -2.14 2.47 -7.77
C VAL A 96 -3.61 2.51 -8.16
N ASP A 97 -4.43 1.84 -7.36
CA ASP A 97 -5.89 1.83 -7.47
C ASP A 97 -6.44 2.60 -6.27
N GLN A 98 -7.13 3.71 -6.53
CA GLN A 98 -7.86 4.44 -5.50
C GLN A 98 -9.31 3.96 -5.57
N ASP A 99 -9.81 3.34 -4.50
CA ASP A 99 -11.24 3.09 -4.37
C ASP A 99 -11.86 4.44 -3.93
N PRO A 100 -12.60 5.15 -4.80
CA PRO A 100 -13.24 6.38 -4.38
C PRO A 100 -14.27 6.00 -3.33
N ALA A 101 -14.01 6.37 -2.08
CA ALA A 101 -14.93 6.15 -0.96
C ALA A 101 -16.32 6.63 -1.38
N LYS A 102 -17.23 5.66 -1.55
CA LYS A 102 -18.60 5.86 -2.04
C LYS A 102 -19.45 6.67 -1.07
#